data_AF-A0A9D4ELT3-F1
#
_entry.id   AF-A0A9D4ELT3-F1
#
_cell.length_a   1.000
_cell.length_b   1.000
_cell.length_c   1.000
_cell.angle_alpha   90.00
_cell.angle_beta   90.00
_cell.angle_gamma   90.00
#
_symmetry.space_group_name_H-M   'P 1'
#
loop_
_entity.id
_entity.type
_entity.pdbx_description
1 polymer ?
#
loop_
_entity_poly.entity_id
_entity_poly.type
_entity_poly.pdbx_seq_one_letter_code
_entity_poly.pdbx_strand_id
1 'polypeptide(L)' 'MKSIIVGLMIVSVILLANANKVCEYNGNTYNVGDNFMDAEGCNRCFCAENGAVGCTMKYCPPNYL' A
#
# COMPACT_ATOMS: atom_id res chain seq x y z
N MET A 1 -18.47 25.54 24.14
CA MET A 1 -18.42 25.85 22.69
C MET A 1 -17.24 25.20 21.98
N LYS A 2 -16.00 25.30 22.49
CA LYS A 2 -14.80 24.65 21.90
C LYS A 2 -14.92 23.11 21.81
N SER A 3 -15.50 22.46 22.82
CA SER A 3 -15.63 20.99 22.86
C SER A 3 -16.58 20.42 21.81
N ILE A 4 -17.60 21.18 21.39
CA ILE A 4 -18.55 20.76 20.33
C ILE A 4 -17.86 20.83 18.96
N ILE A 5 -17.10 21.89 18.71
CA ILE A 5 -16.33 22.04 17.46
C ILE A 5 -15.26 20.95 17.35
N VAL A 6 -14.53 20.66 18.43
CA VAL A 6 -13.56 19.56 18.49
C VAL A 6 -14.25 18.21 18.23
N GLY A 7 -15.43 17.97 18.84
CA GLY A 7 -16.23 16.78 18.58
C GLY A 7 -16.68 16.66 17.12
N LEU A 8 -17.18 17.74 16.51
CA LEU A 8 -17.59 17.78 15.10
C LEU A 8 -16.43 17.51 14.15
N MET A 9 -15.25 18.06 14.44
CA MET A 9 -14.02 17.90 13.64
C MET A 9 -13.49 16.47 13.72
N ILE A 10 -13.53 15.84 14.90
CA ILE A 10 -13.12 14.43 15.06
C ILE A 10 -14.12 13.52 14.33
N VAL A 11 -15.43 13.76 14.50
CA VAL A 11 -16.48 12.97 13.84
C VAL A 11 -16.39 13.09 12.31
N SER A 12 -16.17 14.30 11.78
CA SER A 12 -16.00 14.50 10.34
C SER A 12 -14.71 13.86 9.82
N VAL A 13 -13.59 13.95 10.54
CA VAL A 13 -12.34 13.28 10.16
C VAL A 13 -12.51 11.76 10.14
N ILE A 14 -13.21 11.16 11.12
CA ILE A 14 -13.48 9.72 11.15
C ILE A 14 -14.41 9.30 10.00
N LEU A 15 -15.45 10.09 9.72
CA LEU A 15 -16.38 9.83 8.61
C LEU A 15 -15.74 9.98 7.22
N LEU A 16 -14.61 10.70 7.12
CA LEU A 16 -13.86 10.92 5.88
C LEU A 16 -12.63 10.01 5.74
N ALA A 17 -12.21 9.34 6.81
CA ALA A 17 -11.06 8.44 6.81
C ALA A 17 -11.43 7.09 6.17
N ASN A 18 -11.49 7.03 4.83
CA ASN A 18 -11.41 5.76 4.12
C ASN A 18 -9.97 5.25 4.19
N ALA A 19 -9.69 4.35 5.13
CA ALA A 19 -8.42 3.63 5.16
C ALA A 19 -8.43 2.50 4.11
N ASN A 20 -8.44 2.88 2.83
CA ASN A 20 -8.09 1.92 1.78
C ASN A 20 -6.65 1.49 2.04
N LYS A 21 -6.46 0.21 2.36
CA LYS A 21 -5.13 -0.34 2.57
C LYS A 21 -4.36 -0.25 1.26
N VAL A 22 -3.10 0.13 1.37
CA VAL A 22 -2.15 0.17 0.26
C VAL A 22 -0.95 -0.69 0.65
N CYS A 23 -0.19 -1.11 -0.35
CA CYS A 23 1.10 -1.73 -0.14
C CYS A 23 2.20 -0.74 -0.47
N GLU A 24 3.21 -0.66 0.40
CA GLU A 24 4.44 0.07 0.12
C GLU A 24 5.54 -0.92 -0.29
N TYR A 25 6.14 -0.67 -1.46
CA TYR A 25 7.25 -1.49 -1.96
C TYR A 25 8.25 -0.63 -2.71
N ASN A 26 9.52 -0.69 -2.26
CA ASN A 26 10.65 0.05 -2.84
C ASN A 26 10.35 1.55 -3.07
N GLY A 27 9.71 2.20 -2.10
CA GLY A 27 9.34 3.63 -2.16
C GLY A 27 8.11 3.95 -3.01
N ASN A 28 7.48 2.96 -3.64
CA ASN A 28 6.25 3.12 -4.40
C ASN A 28 5.03 2.64 -3.60
N THR A 29 3.87 3.20 -3.92
CA THR A 29 2.58 2.83 -3.34
C THR A 29 1.74 2.10 -4.37
N TYR A 30 1.17 0.96 -3.98
CA TYR A 30 0.32 0.10 -4.80
C TYR A 30 -1.03 -0.10 -4.13
N ASN A 31 -2.10 -0.09 -4.93
CA ASN A 31 -3.44 -0.42 -4.46
C ASN A 31 -3.60 -1.93 -4.30
N VAL A 32 -4.51 -2.34 -3.41
CA VAL A 32 -4.91 -3.74 -3.30
C VAL A 32 -5.36 -4.29 -4.66
N GLY A 33 -4.81 -5.45 -5.03
CA GLY A 33 -5.05 -6.10 -6.32
C GLY A 33 -4.03 -5.74 -7.41
N ASP A 34 -3.22 -4.70 -7.22
CA ASP A 34 -2.17 -4.35 -8.18
C ASP A 34 -1.16 -5.48 -8.34
N ASN A 35 -0.70 -5.65 -9.58
CA ASN A 35 0.39 -6.55 -9.96
C ASN A 35 1.53 -5.71 -10.54
N PHE A 36 2.75 -5.94 -10.08
CA PHE A 36 3.93 -5.19 -10.51
C PHE A 36 5.17 -6.08 -10.53
N MET A 37 6.28 -5.58 -11.05
CA MET A 37 7.57 -6.26 -10.98
C MET A 37 8.35 -5.76 -9.76
N ASP A 38 9.18 -6.62 -9.17
CA ASP A 38 10.13 -6.21 -8.13
C ASP A 38 11.09 -5.12 -8.63
N ALA A 39 11.89 -4.58 -7.71
CA ALA A 39 12.80 -3.47 -8.01
C ALA A 39 13.79 -3.79 -9.15
N GLU A 40 14.11 -5.06 -9.32
CA GLU A 40 15.07 -5.60 -10.29
C GLU A 40 14.37 -6.08 -11.59
N GLY A 41 13.04 -6.04 -11.67
CA GLY A 41 12.31 -6.48 -12.87
C GLY A 41 12.30 -8.01 -13.09
N CYS A 42 12.62 -8.81 -12.08
CA CYS A 42 12.74 -10.26 -12.16
C CYS A 42 11.52 -11.00 -11.59
N ASN A 43 11.10 -10.66 -10.36
CA ASN A 43 9.97 -11.28 -9.70
C ASN A 43 8.69 -10.49 -9.94
N ARG A 44 7.58 -11.23 -10.07
CA ARG A 44 6.25 -10.61 -10.10
C ARG A 44 5.74 -10.50 -8.67
N CYS A 45 5.26 -9.33 -8.31
CA CYS A 45 4.68 -9.02 -7.02
C CYS A 45 3.19 -8.68 -7.15
N PHE A 46 2.46 -8.83 -6.04
CA PHE A 46 1.07 -8.42 -5.92
C PHE A 46 0.83 -7.76 -4.55
N CYS A 47 -0.10 -6.80 -4.54
CA CYS A 47 -0.57 -6.17 -3.30
C CYS A 47 -1.79 -6.90 -2.74
N ALA A 48 -1.63 -7.54 -1.58
CA ALA A 48 -2.69 -8.29 -0.92
C ALA A 48 -3.65 -7.37 -0.13
N GLU A 49 -4.88 -7.84 0.10
CA GLU A 49 -5.93 -7.08 0.79
C GLU A 49 -5.55 -6.61 2.20
N ASN A 50 -4.62 -7.30 2.85
CA ASN A 50 -4.13 -6.93 4.18
C ASN A 50 -3.07 -5.81 4.15
N GLY A 51 -2.67 -5.32 2.97
CA GLY A 51 -1.60 -4.33 2.78
C GLY A 51 -0.20 -4.93 2.68
N ALA A 52 -0.09 -6.26 2.60
CA ALA A 52 1.20 -6.93 2.44
C ALA A 52 1.55 -7.15 0.95
N VAL A 53 2.84 -7.15 0.65
CA VAL A 53 3.37 -7.49 -0.67
C VAL A 53 3.77 -8.95 -0.69
N GLY A 54 3.29 -9.70 -1.69
CA GLY A 54 3.80 -11.03 -2.01
C GLY A 54 4.50 -11.01 -3.36
N CYS A 55 5.69 -11.61 -3.46
CA CYS A 55 6.42 -11.74 -4.72
C CYS A 55 6.72 -13.21 -5.04
N THR A 56 6.89 -13.55 -6.31
CA THR A 56 7.48 -14.83 -6.70
C THR A 56 8.91 -14.96 -6.18
N MET A 57 9.44 -16.19 -6.13
CA MET A 57 10.83 -16.47 -5.74
C MET A 57 11.59 -17.09 -6.90
N LYS A 58 11.60 -16.41 -8.04
CA LYS A 58 12.42 -16.82 -9.19
C LYS A 58 13.88 -16.47 -8.93
N TYR A 59 14.77 -17.33 -9.39
CA TYR A 59 16.19 -17.01 -9.39
C TYR A 59 16.45 -15.86 -10.37
N CYS A 60 17.03 -14.77 -9.87
CA CYS A 60 17.40 -13.60 -10.66
C CYS A 60 18.90 -13.66 -10.97
N PRO A 61 19.29 -13.84 -12.24
CA PRO A 61 20.70 -13.83 -12.61
C PRO A 61 21.29 -12.40 -12.47
N PRO A 62 22.62 -12.26 -12.44
CA PRO A 62 23.32 -11.02 -12.08
C PRO A 62 23.02 -9.78 -12.96
N ASN A 63 22.34 -9.94 -14.08
CA ASN A 63 22.23 -8.93 -15.13
C ASN A 63 20.93 -8.09 -15.04
N TYR A 64 20.18 -8.21 -13.95
CA TYR A 64 18.88 -7.52 -13.74
C TYR A 64 19.03 -6.13 -13.05
N LEU A 65 20.20 -5.47 -13.21
CA LEU A 65 20.50 -4.13 -12.68
C LEU A 65 20.31 -3.03 -13.73
#